data_AF-A0A7C2U3X1-F1
#
_entry.id   AF-A0A7C2U3X1-F1
#
_cell.length_a   1.000
_cell.length_b   1.000
_cell.length_c   1.000
_cell.angle_alpha   90.00
_cell.angle_beta   90.00
_cell.angle_gamma   90.00
#
_symmetry.space_group_name_H-M   'P 1'
#
loop_
_entity.id
_entity.type
_entity.pdbx_description
1 polymer ?
#
loop_
_entity_poly.entity_id
_entity_poly.type
_entity_poly.pdbx_seq_one_letter_code
_entity_poly.pdbx_strand_id
1 'polypeptide(L)' 'MPSNPCSNLNHRRSDSLVRFCPQCGTVVNAHITTRYCSEANHARSRRNQNVFCVDCGDMLRRGSSPMARLRA' A
#
# COMPACT_ATOMS: atom_id res chain seq x y z
N MET A 1 -13.74 3.42 18.71
CA MET A 1 -12.57 3.13 17.84
C MET A 1 -12.92 3.64 16.47
N PRO A 2 -12.15 4.54 15.82
CA PRO A 2 -12.55 5.01 14.51
C PRO A 2 -12.41 3.81 13.57
N SER A 3 -13.55 3.30 13.14
CA SER A 3 -13.66 2.45 11.96
C SER A 3 -12.92 3.20 10.87
N ASN A 4 -11.78 2.69 10.42
CA ASN A 4 -11.07 3.29 9.30
C ASN A 4 -12.11 3.52 8.20
N PRO A 5 -12.39 4.76 7.74
CA PRO A 5 -13.50 5.06 6.83
C PRO A 5 -13.28 4.47 5.44
N CYS A 6 -12.14 3.79 5.24
CA CYS A 6 -11.82 3.03 4.06
C CYS A 6 -12.82 1.88 3.87
N SER A 7 -13.58 1.97 2.79
CA SER A 7 -14.56 0.96 2.37
C SER A 7 -13.92 -0.34 1.84
N ASN A 8 -12.59 -0.39 1.72
CA ASN A 8 -11.89 -1.55 1.20
C ASN A 8 -12.07 -2.77 2.10
N LEU A 9 -12.52 -3.88 1.51
CA LEU A 9 -12.84 -5.10 2.26
C LEU A 9 -11.63 -5.82 2.87
N ASN A 10 -10.40 -5.46 2.48
CA ASN A 10 -9.21 -5.99 3.15
C ASN A 10 -9.20 -5.67 4.66
N HIS A 11 -9.86 -4.60 5.09
CA HIS A 11 -10.01 -4.27 6.52
C HIS A 11 -10.91 -5.24 7.30
N ARG A 12 -11.76 -6.01 6.61
CA ARG A 12 -12.69 -6.95 7.25
C ARG A 12 -12.10 -8.36 7.37
N ARG A 13 -10.94 -8.59 6.75
CA ARG A 13 -10.26 -9.88 6.72
C ARG A 13 -9.12 -9.90 7.72
N SER A 14 -9.10 -10.90 8.59
CA SER A 14 -7.95 -11.18 9.46
C SER A 14 -6.76 -11.77 8.69
N ASP A 15 -7.00 -12.29 7.48
CA ASP A 15 -6.05 -12.99 6.62
C ASP A 15 -5.77 -12.26 5.29
N SER A 16 -5.87 -10.92 5.26
CA SER A 16 -5.68 -10.17 4.01
C SER A 16 -4.37 -10.54 3.32
N LEU A 17 -4.43 -10.83 2.02
CA LEU A 17 -3.28 -11.28 1.22
C LEU A 17 -2.27 -10.17 0.91
N VAL A 18 -2.55 -8.95 1.36
CA VAL A 18 -1.71 -7.77 1.14
C VAL A 18 -1.32 -7.15 2.49
N ARG A 19 -0.14 -6.53 2.57
CA ARG A 19 0.30 -5.87 3.80
C ARG A 19 -0.41 -4.54 4.02
N PHE A 20 -0.48 -3.72 2.97
CA PHE A 20 -1.06 -2.38 3.01
C PHE A 20 -2.34 -2.28 2.17
N CYS A 21 -3.30 -1.49 2.64
CA CYS A 21 -4.53 -1.23 1.92
C CYS A 21 -4.25 -0.39 0.66
N PRO A 22 -4.64 -0.84 -0.55
CA PRO A 22 -4.38 -0.10 -1.79
C PRO A 22 -5.13 1.23 -1.88
N GLN A 23 -6.12 1.45 -1.02
CA GLN A 23 -7.01 2.62 -1.06
C GLN A 23 -6.63 3.70 -0.03
N CYS A 24 -6.24 3.31 1.19
CA CYS A 24 -5.91 4.26 2.26
C CYS A 24 -4.50 4.12 2.84
N GLY A 25 -3.71 3.13 2.39
CA GLY A 25 -2.31 2.95 2.80
C GLY A 25 -2.09 2.39 4.20
N THR A 26 -3.13 2.21 5.01
CA THR A 26 -2.99 1.61 6.35
C THR A 26 -2.66 0.12 6.26
N VAL A 27 -1.94 -0.40 7.26
CA VAL A 27 -1.64 -1.84 7.37
C VAL A 27 -2.93 -2.63 7.57
N VAL A 28 -3.13 -3.67 6.77
CA VAL A 28 -4.26 -4.62 6.86
C VAL A 28 -3.81 -6.03 7.22
N ASN A 29 -2.54 -6.36 6.98
CA ASN A 29 -1.93 -7.59 7.49
C ASN A 29 -0.48 -7.32 7.92
N ALA A 30 -0.24 -7.24 9.22
CA ALA A 30 1.08 -6.97 9.79
C ALA A 30 2.05 -8.17 9.69
N HIS A 31 1.54 -9.38 9.43
CA HIS A 31 2.34 -10.60 9.32
C HIS A 31 3.07 -10.75 7.98
N ILE A 32 2.59 -10.09 6.92
CA ILE A 32 3.25 -10.08 5.61
C ILE A 32 4.43 -9.11 5.67
N THR A 33 5.63 -9.52 5.26
CA THR A 33 6.80 -8.64 5.27
C THR A 33 6.72 -7.55 4.21
N THR A 34 7.19 -6.34 4.56
CA THR A 34 7.38 -5.25 3.57
C THR A 34 8.39 -5.70 2.52
N ARG A 35 8.09 -5.45 1.24
CA ARG A 35 9.02 -5.74 0.13
C ARG A 35 9.59 -4.46 -0.47
N TYR A 36 10.82 -4.55 -0.99
CA TYR A 36 11.38 -3.50 -1.82
C TYR A 36 10.66 -3.45 -3.17
N CYS A 37 10.21 -2.28 -3.57
CA CYS A 37 9.47 -2.09 -4.80
C CYS A 37 10.32 -1.38 -5.86
N SER A 38 10.37 -1.98 -7.06
CA SER A 38 10.87 -1.30 -8.25
C SER A 38 9.80 -0.39 -8.84
N GLU A 39 10.22 0.60 -9.63
CA GLU A 39 9.26 1.48 -10.31
C GLU A 39 8.37 0.71 -11.31
N ALA A 40 8.84 -0.43 -11.85
CA ALA A 40 8.01 -1.32 -12.65
C ALA A 40 6.84 -1.92 -11.85
N ASN A 41 7.06 -2.28 -10.59
CA ASN A 41 6.01 -2.78 -9.69
C ASN A 41 5.00 -1.67 -9.37
N HIS A 42 5.47 -0.47 -9.02
CA HIS A 42 4.61 0.68 -8.79
C HIS A 42 3.82 1.08 -10.04
N ALA A 43 4.43 1.04 -11.23
CA ALA A 43 3.74 1.28 -12.49
C ALA A 43 2.63 0.26 -12.77
N ARG A 44 2.84 -1.02 -12.39
CA ARG A 44 1.78 -2.04 -12.44
C ARG A 44 0.65 -1.72 -11.46
N SER A 45 0.98 -1.36 -10.22
CA SER A 45 -0.04 -0.99 -9.23
C SER A 45 -0.85 0.25 -9.63
N ARG A 46 -0.21 1.26 -10.25
CA ARG A 46 -0.90 2.43 -10.83
C ARG A 46 -1.87 2.04 -11.95
N ARG A 47 -1.48 1.11 -12.82
CA ARG A 47 -2.36 0.56 -13.87
C ARG A 47 -3.59 -0.14 -13.29
N ASN A 48 -3.42 -0.79 -12.13
CA ASN A 48 -4.51 -1.39 -11.37
C ASN A 48 -5.33 -0.38 -10.55
N GLN A 49 -5.10 0.93 -10.74
CA GLN A 49 -5.80 2.02 -10.05
C GLN A 49 -5.60 2.03 -8.52
N ASN A 50 -4.55 1.38 -8.01
CA ASN A 50 -4.21 1.47 -6.60
C ASN A 50 -3.68 2.89 -6.28
N VAL A 51 -4.10 3.44 -5.15
CA VAL A 51 -3.62 4.72 -4.62
C VAL A 51 -2.33 4.52 -3.81
N PHE A 52 -2.21 3.37 -3.15
CA PHE A 52 -1.05 2.98 -2.35
C PHE A 52 -0.51 1.61 -2.80
N CYS A 53 0.81 1.43 -2.68
CA CYS A 53 1.44 0.15 -2.93
C CYS A 53 1.05 -0.84 -1.82
N VAL A 54 0.59 -2.03 -2.22
CA VAL A 54 0.17 -3.09 -1.29
C VAL A 54 1.32 -3.75 -0.55
N ASP A 55 2.55 -3.60 -1.08
CA ASP A 55 3.77 -4.23 -0.57
C ASP A 55 4.60 -3.30 0.31
N CYS A 56 4.79 -2.03 -0.09
CA CYS A 56 5.59 -1.05 0.66
C CYS A 56 4.78 0.05 1.36
N GLY A 57 3.50 0.23 0.99
CA GLY A 57 2.65 1.28 1.56
C GLY A 57 2.84 2.66 0.95
N ASP A 58 3.76 2.83 -0.01
CA ASP A 58 4.01 4.13 -0.64
C ASP A 58 2.82 4.59 -1.49
N MET A 59 2.56 5.89 -1.46
CA MET A 59 1.54 6.50 -2.31
C MET A 59 2.00 6.47 -3.78
N LEU A 60 1.17 5.88 -4.63
CA LEU A 60 1.41 5.67 -6.05
C LEU A 60 0.97 6.90 -6.86
N ARG A 61 1.57 8.07 -6.61
CA ARG A 61 1.31 9.25 -7.45
C ARG A 61 1.83 9.02 -8.87
N ARG A 62 1.26 9.73 -9.85
CA ARG A 62 1.80 9.77 -11.22
C ARG A 62 3.21 10.39 -11.15
N GLY A 63 4.24 9.57 -11.21
CA GLY A 63 5.65 10.00 -11.28
C GLY A 63 6.48 9.96 -9.98
N SER A 64 6.06 9.24 -8.93
CA SER A 64 6.87 9.16 -7.70
C SER A 64 7.77 7.93 -7.68
N SER A 65 9.01 8.13 -8.11
CA SER A 65 10.17 7.28 -7.80
C SER A 65 10.39 7.14 -6.28
N PRO A 66 10.91 6.00 -5.79
CA PRO A 66 11.13 5.76 -4.37
C PRO A 66 12.47 6.35 -3.93
N MET A 67 12.54 7.66 -3.68
CA MET A 67 13.66 8.28 -2.97
C MET A 67 13.17 9.51 -2.21
N ALA A 68 12.42 9.32 -1.11
CA ALA A 68 12.20 10.42 -0.17
C ALA A 68 11.68 9.96 1.20
N ARG A 69 12.35 9.03 1.91
CA ARG A 69 12.35 9.01 3.39
C ARG A 69 13.67 8.47 3.94
N LEU A 70 14.77 9.17 3.65
CA LEU A 70 15.83 9.34 4.66
C LEU A 70 15.51 10.66 5.39
N ARG A 71 15.10 10.57 6.64
CA ARG A 71 15.19 11.64 7.64
C ARG A 71 15.84 10.95 8.85
N ALA A 72 17.14 11.15 9.01
CA ALA A 72 17.77 12.17 9.85
C ALA A 72 17.73 11.73 11.31
#